data_AF-A0A9D6FTY0-F1
#
_entry.id   AF-A0A9D6FTY0-F1
#
_cell.length_a   1.000
_cell.length_b   1.000
_cell.length_c   1.000
_cell.angle_alpha   90.00
_cell.angle_beta   90.00
_cell.angle_gamma   90.00
#
_symmetry.space_group_name_H-M   'P 1'
#
loop_
_entity.id
_entity.type
_entity.pdbx_description
1 polymer ?
#
loop_
_entity_poly.entity_id
_entity_poly.type
_entity_poly.pdbx_seq_one_letter_code
_entity_poly.pdbx_strand_id
1 'polypeptide(L)' 'MQSDPRSEAARWLAQAGEDLVVAEKLRELGHHFASCFHAQQSAEKALKAALIGLGLAIARTHSV' A
#
# COMPACT_ATOMS: atom_id res chain seq x y z
N MET A 1 -6.33 7.58 -21.51
CA MET A 1 -4.87 7.41 -21.49
C MET A 1 -4.57 6.42 -20.37
N GLN A 2 -4.19 5.17 -20.68
CA GLN A 2 -3.81 4.21 -19.64
C GLN A 2 -2.48 4.68 -19.05
N SER A 3 -2.40 4.83 -17.72
CA SER A 3 -1.18 5.24 -17.03
C SER A 3 -0.07 4.22 -17.27
N ASP A 4 1.16 4.70 -17.47
CA ASP A 4 2.35 3.85 -17.55
C ASP A 4 2.43 2.97 -16.29
N PRO A 5 2.54 1.63 -16.40
CA PRO A 5 2.64 0.72 -15.26
C PRO A 5 3.69 1.15 -14.22
N ARG A 6 4.81 1.74 -14.65
CA ARG A 6 5.84 2.24 -13.73
C ARG A 6 5.34 3.43 -12.89
N SER A 7 4.62 4.36 -13.51
CA SER A 7 4.00 5.48 -12.81
C SER A 7 2.93 5.02 -11.81
N GLU A 8 2.14 4.01 -12.18
CA GLU A 8 1.12 3.45 -11.29
C GLU A 8 1.76 2.68 -10.13
N ALA A 9 2.82 1.90 -10.38
CA ALA A 9 3.60 1.24 -9.34
C ALA A 9 4.20 2.27 -8.36
N ALA A 10 4.81 3.34 -8.86
CA ALA A 10 5.36 4.41 -8.02
C ALA A 10 4.28 5.08 -7.15
N ARG A 11 3.08 5.29 -7.71
CA ARG A 11 1.93 5.83 -6.98
C ARG A 11 1.49 4.91 -5.84
N TRP A 12 1.39 3.60 -6.08
CA TRP A 12 1.05 2.63 -5.03
C TRP A 12 2.13 2.54 -3.95
N LEU A 13 3.41 2.61 -4.34
CA LEU A 13 4.52 2.57 -3.40
C LEU A 13 4.56 3.83 -2.51
N ALA A 14 4.29 5.01 -3.08
CA ALA A 14 4.17 6.24 -2.30
C ALA A 14 3.04 6.14 -1.25
N GLN A 15 1.88 5.61 -1.64
CA GLN A 15 0.77 5.42 -0.71
C GLN A 15 1.09 4.39 0.38
N ALA A 16 1.82 3.32 0.05
CA ALA A 16 2.31 2.35 1.03
C ALA A 16 3.24 3.00 2.06
N GLY A 17 4.11 3.93 1.61
CA GLY A 17 4.97 4.71 2.49
C GLY A 17 4.18 5.58 3.46
N GLU A 18 3.14 6.28 2.99
CA GLU A 18 2.27 7.08 3.85
C GLU A 18 1.56 6.22 4.91
N ASP A 19 1.07 5.03 4.54
CA ASP A 19 0.44 4.11 5.49
C ASP A 19 1.43 3.64 6.57
N LEU A 20 2.71 3.42 6.20
CA LEU A 20 3.74 3.02 7.16
C LEU A 20 4.02 4.14 8.17
N VAL A 21 4.17 5.38 7.69
CA VAL A 21 4.35 6.56 8.56
C VAL A 21 3.17 6.71 9.52
N VAL A 22 1.94 6.48 9.05
CA VAL A 22 0.74 6.50 9.91
C VAL A 22 0.79 5.36 10.93
N ALA A 23 1.15 4.14 10.52
CA ALA A 23 1.26 3.00 11.42
C ALA A 23 2.27 3.24 12.54
N GLU A 24 3.43 3.85 12.23
CA GLU A 24 4.47 4.19 13.19
C GLU A 24 3.99 5.24 14.20
N LYS A 25 3.38 6.34 13.73
CA LYS A 25 2.80 7.36 14.61
C LYS A 25 1.72 6.80 15.53
N LEU A 26 0.84 5.94 15.00
CA LEU A 26 -0.21 5.31 15.81
C LEU A 26 0.35 4.36 16.87
N ARG A 27 1.45 3.68 16.58
CA ARG A 27 2.17 2.85 17.56
C ARG A 27 2.71 3.71 18.70
N GLU A 28 3.33 4.84 18.39
CA GLU A 28 3.87 5.78 19.37
C GLU A 28 2.77 6.39 20.25
N LEU A 29 1.58 6.63 19.69
CA LEU A 29 0.40 7.13 20.42
C LEU A 29 -0.35 6.05 21.22
N GLY A 30 0.09 4.79 21.18
CA GLY A 30 -0.56 3.67 21.89
C GLY A 30 -1.81 3.11 21.19
N HIS A 31 -2.11 3.55 19.98
CA HIS A 31 -3.23 3.05 19.16
C HIS A 31 -2.83 1.79 18.40
N HIS A 32 -2.50 0.71 19.13
CA HIS A 32 -1.91 -0.50 18.55
C HIS A 32 -2.80 -1.20 17.50
N PHE A 33 -4.11 -1.26 17.70
CA PHE A 33 -5.04 -1.82 16.71
C PHE A 33 -4.99 -1.07 15.38
N ALA A 34 -5.07 0.26 15.44
CA ALA A 34 -5.01 1.10 14.24
C ALA A 34 -3.63 1.05 13.58
N SER A 35 -2.56 0.98 14.39
CA SER A 35 -1.20 0.76 13.89
C SER A 35 -1.08 -0.52 13.07
N CYS A 36 -1.59 -1.65 13.59
CA CYS A 36 -1.58 -2.93 12.86
C CYS A 36 -2.39 -2.86 11.56
N PHE A 37 -3.55 -2.20 11.57
CA PHE A 37 -4.36 -2.00 10.36
C PHE A 37 -3.60 -1.23 9.29
N HIS A 38 -2.97 -0.10 9.64
CA HIS A 38 -2.19 0.67 8.67
C HIS A 38 -0.92 -0.05 8.20
N ALA A 39 -0.29 -0.87 9.05
CA ALA A 39 0.82 -1.71 8.64
C ALA A 39 0.40 -2.76 7.60
N GLN A 40 -0.77 -3.41 7.77
CA GLN A 40 -1.33 -4.34 6.79
C GLN A 40 -1.64 -3.63 5.46
N GLN A 41 -2.27 -2.45 5.50
CA GLN A 41 -2.53 -1.64 4.30
C GLN A 41 -1.24 -1.23 3.57
N SER A 42 -0.19 -0.85 4.31
CA SER A 42 1.13 -0.54 3.75
C SER A 42 1.71 -1.74 3.00
N ALA A 43 1.71 -2.91 3.63
CA ALA A 43 2.23 -4.15 3.04
C ALA A 43 1.46 -4.54 1.77
N GLU A 44 0.13 -4.48 1.77
CA GLU A 44 -0.69 -4.78 0.60
C GLU A 44 -0.42 -3.83 -0.57
N LYS A 45 -0.32 -2.52 -0.30
CA LYS A 45 -0.04 -1.52 -1.33
C LYS A 45 1.38 -1.64 -1.87
N ALA A 46 2.36 -1.95 -1.03
CA ALA A 46 3.74 -2.20 -1.45
C ALA A 46 3.83 -3.45 -2.34
N LEU A 47 3.17 -4.54 -1.96
CA LEU A 47 3.10 -5.75 -2.78
C LEU A 47 2.41 -5.47 -4.12
N LYS A 48 1.31 -4.71 -4.10
CA LYS A 48 0.62 -4.26 -5.31
C LYS A 48 1.53 -3.44 -6.23
N ALA A 49 2.29 -2.51 -5.67
CA ALA A 49 3.27 -1.72 -6.43
C ALA A 49 4.33 -2.62 -7.09
N ALA A 50 4.87 -3.58 -6.34
CA ALA A 50 5.88 -4.51 -6.85
C ALA A 50 5.33 -5.37 -8.01
N LEU A 51 4.14 -5.94 -7.85
CA LEU A 51 3.49 -6.74 -8.89
C LEU A 51 3.20 -5.92 -10.16
N ILE A 52 2.71 -4.69 -10.04
CA ILE A 52 2.50 -3.79 -11.19
C ILE A 52 3.84 -3.45 -11.86
N GLY A 53 4.87 -3.15 -11.07
CA GLY A 53 6.22 -2.84 -11.56
C GLY A 53 6.86 -4.01 -12.33
N LEU A 54 6.51 -5.25 -11.97
CA LEU A 54 6.89 -6.47 -12.67
C LEU A 54 6.01 -6.78 -13.90
N GLY A 55 5.01 -5.96 -14.19
CA GLY A 55 4.07 -6.17 -15.30
C GLY A 55 3.04 -7.26 -15.07
N LEU A 56 2.84 -7.68 -13.82
CA LEU A 56 1.86 -8.71 -13.46
C LEU A 56 0.46 -8.09 -13.33
N ALA A 57 -0.53 -8.73 -13.97
CA ALA A 57 -1.92 -8.32 -13.87
C ALA A 57 -2.46 -8.61 -12.46
N ILE A 58 -2.92 -7.57 -11.77
CA ILE A 58 -3.55 -7.70 -10.45
C ILE A 58 -5.06 -7.66 -10.65
N ALA A 59 -5.74 -8.76 -10.33
CA ALA A 59 -7.18 -8.79 -10.29
C ALA A 59 -7.69 -7.84 -9.18
N ARG A 60 -8.66 -6.98 -9.51
CA ARG A 60 -9.38 -6.23 -8.46
C ARG A 60 -10.32 -7.19 -7.75
N THR A 61 -9.93 -7.66 -6.58
CA THR A 61 -10.83 -8.38 -5.68
C THR A 61 -11.41 -7.38 -4.68
N HIS A 62 -12.63 -6.91 -4.91
CA HIS A 62 -13.44 -6.28 -3.86
C HIS A 62 -14.13 -7.42 -3.12
N SER A 63 -13.53 -7.92 -2.04
CA SER A 63 -14.27 -8.71 -1.06
C SER A 63 -14.70 -7.75 0.04
N VAL A 64 -15.98 -7.38 0.04
CA VAL A 64 -16.64 -6.66 1.15
C VAL A 64 -17.16 -7.66 2.17
#